data_AF-A0A847LTJ4-F1
#
_entry.id   AF-A0A847LTJ4-F1
#
_cell.length_a   1.000
_cell.length_b   1.000
_cell.length_c   1.000
_cell.angle_alpha   90.00
_cell.angle_beta   90.00
_cell.angle_gamma   90.00
#
_symmetry.space_group_name_H-M   'P 1'
#
loop_
_entity.id
_entity.type
_entity.pdbx_description
1 polymer ?
#
loop_
_entity_poly.entity_id
_entity_poly.type
_entity_poly.pdbx_seq_one_letter_code
_entity_poly.pdbx_strand_id
1 'polypeptide(L)'
;MGRVGFSIFGRDFQFISEKDDQQTLSDLVSEFQSKIEQLQEETLEKDTIKLLVFFCINLLNENSKLKRELLKVDDVDIEKEIEDIILKIDNLLEK
;
A
#
# COMPACT_ATOMS: atom_id res chain seq x y z
N MET A 1 -4.59 -22.71 10.26
CA MET A 1 -4.12 -21.38 10.68
C MET A 1 -2.61 -21.34 10.51
N GLY A 2 -2.14 -20.70 9.43
CA GLY A 2 -0.72 -20.52 9.15
C GLY A 2 -0.25 -19.16 9.63
N ARG A 3 0.93 -19.09 10.25
CA ARG A 3 1.62 -17.81 10.45
C ARG A 3 2.39 -17.48 9.18
N VAL A 4 2.16 -16.31 8.63
CA VAL A 4 2.91 -15.81 7.48
C VAL A 4 3.71 -14.61 7.95
N GLY A 5 5.02 -14.71 7.76
CA GLY A 5 5.97 -13.65 8.08
C GLY A 5 6.46 -13.00 6.80
N PHE A 6 6.66 -11.69 6.83
CA PHE A 6 7.25 -10.95 5.74
C PHE A 6 8.09 -9.78 6.26
N SER A 7 9.05 -9.31 5.47
CA SER A 7 9.94 -8.22 5.86
C SER A 7 9.80 -7.06 4.88
N ILE A 8 9.61 -5.84 5.36
CA ILE A 8 9.62 -4.63 4.51
C ILE A 8 10.49 -3.59 5.22
N PHE A 9 11.42 -2.97 4.48
CA PHE A 9 12.39 -2.01 5.03
C PHE A 9 13.15 -2.52 6.26
N GLY A 10 13.49 -3.82 6.27
CA GLY A 10 14.20 -4.47 7.38
C GLY A 10 13.37 -4.62 8.65
N ARG A 11 12.04 -4.46 8.57
CA ARG A 11 11.11 -4.75 9.66
C ARG A 11 10.33 -6.01 9.35
N ASP A 12 10.34 -6.93 10.31
CA ASP A 12 9.61 -8.19 10.19
C ASP A 12 8.17 -8.02 10.72
N PHE A 13 7.22 -8.43 9.91
CA PHE A 13 5.79 -8.46 10.20
C PHE A 13 5.32 -9.91 10.21
N GLN A 14 4.34 -10.21 11.07
CA GLN A 14 3.68 -11.50 11.09
C GLN A 14 2.18 -11.30 11.19
N PHE A 15 1.42 -12.06 10.41
CA PHE A 15 -0.02 -12.14 10.55
C PHE A 15 -0.49 -13.60 10.48
N ILE A 16 -1.68 -13.82 11.03
CA ILE A 16 -2.31 -15.13 11.08
C ILE A 16 -3.27 -15.21 9.89
N SER A 17 -2.99 -16.14 8.98
CA SER A 17 -3.92 -16.48 7.89
C SER A 17 -4.83 -17.62 8.33
N GLU A 18 -6.12 -17.45 8.12
CA GLU A 18 -7.12 -18.49 8.32
C GLU A 18 -7.05 -19.58 7.23
N LYS A 19 -6.57 -19.21 6.04
CA LYS A 19 -6.41 -20.08 4.87
C LYS A 19 -4.97 -20.51 4.66
N ASP A 20 -4.79 -21.67 4.03
CA ASP A 20 -3.48 -22.22 3.64
C ASP A 20 -2.97 -21.55 2.35
N ASP A 21 -2.91 -20.22 2.37
CA ASP A 21 -2.60 -19.37 1.23
C ASP A 21 -1.16 -18.82 1.31
N GLN A 22 -0.24 -19.58 1.93
CA GLN A 22 1.14 -19.13 2.19
C GLN A 22 1.85 -18.69 0.91
N GLN A 23 1.67 -19.41 -0.20
CA GLN A 23 2.27 -19.07 -1.49
C GLN A 23 1.72 -17.73 -2.01
N THR A 24 0.40 -17.58 -2.06
CA THR A 24 -0.25 -16.34 -2.49
C THR A 24 0.20 -15.13 -1.67
N LEU A 25 0.36 -15.30 -0.36
CA LEU A 25 0.83 -14.24 0.52
C LEU A 25 2.31 -13.93 0.33
N SER A 26 3.14 -14.94 0.06
CA SER A 26 4.55 -14.76 -0.31
C SER A 26 4.70 -14.00 -1.63
N ASP A 27 3.86 -14.33 -2.62
CA ASP A 27 3.85 -13.67 -3.92
C ASP A 27 3.42 -12.20 -3.77
N LEU A 28 2.37 -11.94 -2.97
CA LEU A 28 1.90 -10.57 -2.68
C LEU A 28 2.96 -9.71 -1.99
N VAL A 29 3.68 -10.29 -1.01
CA VAL A 29 4.78 -9.61 -0.33
C VAL A 29 5.88 -9.24 -1.32
N SER A 30 6.23 -10.15 -2.23
CA SER A 30 7.26 -9.92 -3.25
C SER A 30 6.84 -8.80 -4.20
N GLU A 31 5.57 -8.78 -4.61
CA GLU A 31 5.00 -7.69 -5.41
C GLU A 31 5.08 -6.34 -4.68
N PHE A 32 4.71 -6.31 -3.39
CA PHE A 32 4.74 -5.09 -2.59
C PHE A 32 6.15 -4.55 -2.42
N GLN A 33 7.13 -5.41 -2.18
CA GLN A 33 8.54 -5.03 -2.12
C GLN A 33 8.99 -4.38 -3.43
N SER A 34 8.68 -5.00 -4.58
CA SER A 34 9.05 -4.47 -5.89
C SER A 34 8.41 -3.10 -6.17
N LYS A 35 7.13 -2.92 -5.84
CA LYS A 35 6.45 -1.62 -6.00
C LYS A 35 7.05 -0.54 -5.10
N ILE A 36 7.45 -0.89 -3.88
CA ILE A 36 8.09 0.02 -2.94
C ILE A 36 9.48 0.44 -3.43
N GLU A 37 10.27 -0.50 -3.97
CA GLU A 37 11.59 -0.22 -4.55
C GLU A 37 11.47 0.71 -5.77
N GLN A 38 10.51 0.46 -6.65
CA GLN A 38 10.22 1.36 -7.77
C GLN A 38 9.83 2.76 -7.29
N LEU A 39 8.95 2.85 -6.30
CA LEU A 39 8.53 4.12 -5.72
C LEU A 39 9.71 4.90 -5.11
N GLN A 40 10.66 4.20 -4.50
CA GLN A 40 11.89 4.78 -3.98
C GLN A 40 12.77 5.34 -5.11
N GLU A 41 12.90 4.63 -6.23
CA GLU A 41 13.64 5.10 -7.41
C GLU A 41 12.96 6.31 -8.07
N GLU A 42 11.64 6.31 -8.18
CA GLU A 42 10.86 7.38 -8.83
C GLU A 42 10.83 8.67 -8.01
N THR A 43 10.67 8.58 -6.69
CA THR A 43 10.52 9.74 -5.80
C THR A 43 11.84 10.26 -5.23
N LEU A 44 12.91 9.45 -5.30
CA LEU A 44 14.18 9.68 -4.58
C LEU A 44 14.00 9.83 -3.06
N GLU A 45 12.84 9.46 -2.52
CA GLU A 45 12.54 9.52 -1.09
C GLU A 45 13.35 8.45 -0.33
N LYS A 46 13.90 8.83 0.82
CA LYS A 46 14.75 7.96 1.66
C LYS A 46 14.08 7.63 2.98
N ASP A 47 13.05 8.38 3.36
CA ASP A 47 12.27 8.10 4.54
C ASP A 47 11.36 6.88 4.29
N THR A 48 11.65 5.79 5.01
CA THR A 48 10.95 4.52 4.87
C THR A 48 9.49 4.60 5.32
N ILE A 49 9.15 5.48 6.27
CA ILE A 49 7.76 5.68 6.68
C ILE A 49 7.00 6.41 5.57
N LYS A 50 7.58 7.45 4.98
CA LYS A 50 6.95 8.17 3.86
C LYS A 50 6.75 7.26 2.65
N LEU A 51 7.74 6.45 2.30
CA LEU A 51 7.62 5.46 1.23
C LEU A 51 6.49 4.46 1.48
N LEU A 52 6.35 3.93 2.70
CA LEU A 52 5.22 3.05 3.06
C LEU A 52 3.87 3.76 2.91
N VAL A 53 3.80 5.02 3.33
CA VAL A 53 2.57 5.81 3.23
C VAL A 53 2.19 6.06 1.77
N PHE A 54 3.14 6.49 0.94
CA PHE A 54 2.92 6.68 -0.50
C PHE A 54 2.53 5.37 -1.19
N PHE A 55 3.19 4.27 -0.84
CA PHE A 55 2.83 2.94 -1.33
C PHE A 55 1.38 2.59 -0.99
N CYS A 56 0.94 2.77 0.25
CA CYS A 56 -0.44 2.54 0.66
C CYS A 56 -1.44 3.42 -0.11
N ILE A 57 -1.11 4.69 -0.33
CA ILE A 57 -1.95 5.63 -1.10
C ILE A 57 -2.08 5.17 -2.55
N ASN A 58 -0.98 4.77 -3.19
CA ASN A 58 -0.99 4.25 -4.55
C ASN A 58 -1.85 2.99 -4.66
N LEU A 59 -1.74 2.06 -3.69
CA LEU A 59 -2.53 0.83 -3.65
C LEU A 59 -4.03 1.10 -3.47
N LEU A 60 -4.39 2.07 -2.63
CA LEU A 60 -5.78 2.50 -2.48
C LEU A 60 -6.32 3.12 -3.78
N ASN A 61 -5.51 3.92 -4.47
CA ASN A 61 -5.87 4.51 -5.75
C ASN A 61 -6.05 3.45 -6.85
N GLU A 62 -5.14 2.47 -6.95
CA GLU A 62 -5.26 1.32 -7.86
C GLU A 62 -6.54 0.53 -7.59
N ASN A 63 -6.80 0.19 -6.32
CA ASN A 63 -8.01 -0.52 -5.93
C ASN A 63 -9.29 0.29 -6.19
N SER A 64 -9.25 1.61 -6.00
CA SER A 64 -10.36 2.51 -6.32
C SER A 64 -10.66 2.50 -7.81
N LYS A 65 -9.63 2.62 -8.66
CA LYS A 65 -9.78 2.53 -10.13
C LYS A 65 -10.34 1.18 -10.56
N LEU A 66 -9.79 0.09 -10.02
CA LEU A 66 -10.27 -1.27 -10.30
C LEU A 66 -11.75 -1.43 -9.89
N LYS A 67 -12.14 -0.89 -8.73
CA LYS A 67 -13.53 -0.88 -8.26
C LYS A 67 -14.44 -0.11 -9.24
N ARG A 68 -14.01 1.06 -9.73
CA ARG A 68 -14.76 1.85 -10.73
C ARG A 68 -14.94 1.08 -12.03
N GLU A 69 -13.88 0.44 -12.54
CA GLU A 69 -13.92 -0.37 -13.76
C GLU A 69 -14.86 -1.57 -13.62
N LEU A 70 -14.80 -2.27 -12.49
CA LEU A 70 -15.62 -3.46 -12.22
C LEU A 70 -17.09 -3.13 -11.99
N LEU A 71 -17.38 -2.04 -11.27
CA LEU A 71 -18.75 -1.67 -10.90
C LEU A 71 -19.41 -0.72 -11.91
N LYS A 72 -18.65 -0.10 -12.82
CA LYS A 72 -19.10 0.98 -13.73
C LYS A 72 -19.78 2.14 -12.99
N VAL A 73 -19.31 2.44 -11.77
CA VAL A 73 -19.82 3.53 -10.93
C VAL A 73 -18.75 4.61 -10.83
N ASP A 74 -19.10 5.84 -11.21
CA ASP A 74 -18.29 7.04 -11.00
C ASP A 74 -18.39 7.48 -9.53
N ASP A 75 -17.69 6.80 -8.63
CA ASP A 75 -17.60 7.22 -7.22
C ASP A 75 -16.64 8.42 -7.10
N VAL A 76 -17.18 9.63 -7.24
CA VAL A 76 -16.50 10.93 -7.06
C VAL A 76 -15.96 11.11 -5.62
N ASP A 77 -16.51 10.39 -4.63
CA ASP A 77 -16.19 10.58 -3.22
C ASP A 77 -14.82 9.99 -2.80
N ILE A 78 -14.34 8.93 -3.44
CA ILE A 78 -13.08 8.26 -3.01
C ILE A 78 -11.84 9.08 -3.36
N GLU A 79 -11.82 9.76 -4.51
CA GLU A 79 -10.69 10.63 -4.88
C GLU A 79 -10.54 11.77 -3.88
N LYS A 80 -11.66 12.35 -3.45
CA LYS A 80 -11.69 13.41 -2.46
C LYS A 80 -11.24 12.92 -1.08
N GLU A 81 -11.64 11.70 -0.69
CA GLU A 81 -11.14 11.08 0.55
C GLU A 81 -9.63 10.79 0.50
N ILE A 82 -9.10 10.35 -0.64
CA ILE A 82 -7.66 10.12 -0.82
C ILE A 82 -6.90 11.46 -0.74
N GLU A 83 -7.41 12.51 -1.38
CA GLU A 83 -6.82 13.85 -1.35
C GLU A 83 -6.81 14.44 0.07
N ASP A 84 -7.89 14.25 0.84
CA ASP A 84 -7.97 14.63 2.25
C ASP A 84 -6.99 13.84 3.13
N ILE A 85 -6.74 12.56 2.82
CA ILE A 85 -5.76 11.73 3.54
C ILE A 85 -4.33 12.20 3.25
N ILE A 86 -4.01 12.49 1.98
CA ILE A 86 -2.72 13.06 1.57
C ILE A 86 -2.46 14.37 2.32
N LEU A 87 -3.41 15.30 2.28
CA LEU A 87 -3.30 16.59 2.96
C LEU A 87 -3.10 16.45 4.48
N LYS A 88 -3.75 15.49 5.12
CA LYS A 88 -3.56 15.23 6.57
C LYS A 88 -2.17 14.70 6.86
N ILE A 89 -1.63 13.84 6.00
CA ILE A 89 -0.28 13.30 6.15
C ILE A 89 0.77 14.40 5.97
N ASP A 90 0.64 15.25 4.95
CA ASP A 90 1.58 16.34 4.70
C ASP A 90 1.64 17.29 5.91
N ASN A 91 0.49 17.65 6.47
CA ASN A 91 0.40 18.47 7.69
C ASN A 91 1.02 17.81 8.94
N LEU A 92 1.06 16.47 9.00
CA LEU A 92 1.70 15.74 10.10
C LEU A 92 3.22 15.64 9.93
N LEU A 93 3.72 15.73 8.69
CA LEU A 93 5.14 15.62 8.36
C LEU A 93 5.87 16.97 8.33
N GLU A 94 5.16 18.10 8.27
CA GLU A 94 5.73 19.47 8.34
C GLU A 94 5.98 19.99 9.78
N LYS A 95 5.76 19.17 10.81
CA LYS A 95 6.07 19.48 12.23
C LYS A 95 7.31 18.74 12.73
#